data_AF-A0A6C0KDK7-F1
#
_entry.id   AF-A0A6C0KDK7-F1
#
_cell.length_a   1.000
_cell.length_b   1.000
_cell.length_c   1.000
_cell.angle_alpha   90.00
_cell.angle_beta   90.00
_cell.angle_gamma   90.00
#
_symmetry.space_group_name_H-M   'P 1'
#
loop_
_entity.id
_entity.type
_entity.pdbx_description
1 polymer ?
#
loop_
_entity_poly.entity_id
_entity_poly.type
_entity_poly.pdbx_seq_one_letter_code
_entity_poly.pdbx_strand_id
1 'polypeptide(L)'
;MIKTRKRTTRKKTSMKRTTRKRTSMKRTTRKRTYKKSDYNSEDGMLTSVWGPSMWHYLHTISFNYPVKPTQQDKKYYKSLIMNLKYTLPCGFCRKNLKKNLSVLPLTDNDLKSRDNFSRWIYRLHKLINKMLGKKSGLTFCNVRDRYENFRSRCTKDLREKRITIKQHIIKEKEKGCIEPLFGKKSKCIIKIVPQEKKCQTFQMDKKCIKTR
;
A
#
# COMPACT_ATOMS: atom_id res chain seq x y z
N MET A 1 22.49 63.86 84.58
CA MET A 1 21.24 63.09 84.81
C MET A 1 21.00 62.13 83.66
N ILE A 2 20.71 60.90 84.03
CA ILE A 2 20.52 59.69 83.23
C ILE A 2 19.25 59.78 82.39
N LYS A 3 19.31 59.48 81.09
CA LYS A 3 18.19 58.87 80.35
C LYS A 3 18.69 57.75 79.45
N THR A 4 18.13 56.59 79.70
CA THR A 4 18.46 55.24 79.25
C THR A 4 17.75 54.86 77.94
N ARG A 5 18.42 53.98 77.19
CA ARG A 5 17.94 53.02 76.16
C ARG A 5 17.15 53.53 74.95
N LYS A 6 17.79 53.48 73.78
CA LYS A 6 17.14 53.05 72.52
C LYS A 6 17.62 51.65 72.18
N ARG A 7 16.72 50.66 72.27
CA ARG A 7 16.93 49.28 71.81
C ARG A 7 16.02 49.09 70.61
N THR A 8 16.63 48.99 69.43
CA THR A 8 15.99 48.75 68.14
C THR A 8 15.46 47.33 68.04
N THR A 9 14.18 47.16 67.70
CA THR A 9 13.64 45.87 67.25
C THR A 9 12.85 46.04 65.94
N ARG A 10 13.15 45.12 65.03
CA ARG A 10 12.86 45.10 63.58
C ARG A 10 11.36 45.20 63.26
N LYS A 11 10.97 46.19 62.45
CA LYS A 11 9.71 46.16 61.68
C LYS A 11 9.83 45.12 60.57
N LYS A 12 9.09 44.00 60.69
CA LYS A 12 8.81 43.10 59.57
C LYS A 12 7.92 43.85 58.58
N THR A 13 8.48 44.26 57.45
CA THR A 13 7.76 44.92 56.36
C THR A 13 6.91 43.91 55.61
N SER A 14 5.65 44.29 55.34
CA SER A 14 4.62 43.42 54.77
C SER A 14 4.96 43.06 53.31
N MET A 15 5.02 41.77 53.02
CA MET A 15 5.21 41.26 51.66
C MET A 15 3.87 41.37 50.91
N LYS A 16 3.78 42.33 49.96
CA LYS A 16 2.59 42.49 49.11
C LYS A 16 2.37 41.21 48.29
N ARG A 17 1.27 40.49 48.53
CA ARG A 17 0.84 39.33 47.73
C ARG A 17 0.49 39.81 46.32
N THR A 18 1.36 39.53 45.35
CA THR A 18 1.04 39.62 43.93
C THR A 18 0.12 38.46 43.56
N THR A 19 -1.15 38.75 43.30
CA THR A 19 -2.11 37.79 42.74
C THR A 19 -1.73 37.50 41.29
N ARG A 20 -1.00 36.42 41.07
CA ARG A 20 -0.72 35.88 39.72
C ARG A 20 -2.06 35.46 39.11
N LYS A 21 -2.61 36.26 38.17
CA LYS A 21 -3.76 35.86 37.35
C LYS A 21 -3.41 34.55 36.65
N ARG A 22 -4.06 33.47 37.06
CA ARG A 22 -3.93 32.15 36.45
C ARG A 22 -4.61 32.23 35.08
N THR A 23 -3.85 32.48 34.02
CA THR A 23 -4.34 32.35 32.65
C THR A 23 -4.82 30.91 32.47
N SER A 24 -6.12 30.70 32.37
CA SER A 24 -6.66 29.39 32.04
C SER A 24 -6.21 29.05 30.61
N MET A 25 -5.26 28.13 30.47
CA MET A 25 -5.02 27.49 29.18
C MET A 25 -6.33 26.84 28.77
N LYS A 26 -7.02 27.42 27.78
CA LYS A 26 -8.16 26.76 27.14
C LYS A 26 -7.61 25.45 26.57
N ARG A 27 -7.91 24.31 27.21
CA ARG A 27 -7.67 22.99 26.65
C ARG A 27 -8.45 22.93 25.34
N THR A 28 -7.76 23.06 24.22
CA THR A 28 -8.32 22.78 22.90
C THR A 28 -8.57 21.28 22.85
N THR A 29 -9.80 20.87 23.21
CA THR A 29 -10.25 19.50 22.97
C THR A 29 -10.29 19.30 21.46
N ARG A 30 -9.29 18.60 20.91
CA ARG A 30 -9.32 18.16 19.51
C ARG A 30 -10.58 17.32 19.32
N LYS A 31 -11.62 17.89 18.71
CA LYS A 31 -12.83 17.14 18.32
C LYS A 31 -12.39 16.07 17.33
N ARG A 32 -12.50 14.81 17.73
CA ARG A 32 -12.21 13.67 16.86
C ARG A 32 -13.36 13.55 15.86
N THR A 33 -13.04 13.37 14.58
CA THR A 33 -14.02 13.16 13.51
C THR A 33 -14.81 11.86 13.71
N TYR A 34 -14.18 10.83 14.30
CA TYR A 34 -14.76 9.51 14.50
C TYR A 34 -14.84 9.13 15.99
N LYS A 35 -15.86 8.31 16.31
CA LYS A 35 -16.11 7.73 17.63
C LYS A 35 -15.51 6.32 17.72
N LYS A 36 -15.42 5.78 18.94
CA LYS A 36 -14.93 4.41 19.18
C LYS A 36 -15.76 3.34 18.46
N SER A 37 -17.08 3.55 18.38
CA SER A 37 -18.00 2.69 17.63
C SER A 37 -17.61 2.57 16.16
N ASP A 38 -17.17 3.67 15.53
CA ASP A 38 -16.83 3.69 14.11
C ASP A 38 -15.59 2.84 13.82
N TYR A 39 -14.61 2.82 14.73
CA TYR A 39 -13.42 1.97 14.61
C TYR A 39 -13.70 0.47 14.85
N ASN A 40 -14.79 0.16 15.54
CA ASN A 40 -15.21 -1.20 15.87
C ASN A 40 -16.38 -1.67 15.01
N SER A 41 -16.72 -0.94 13.94
CA SER A 41 -17.77 -1.36 13.01
C SER A 41 -17.38 -2.66 12.29
N GLU A 42 -18.36 -3.52 12.04
CA GLU A 42 -18.22 -4.72 11.21
C GLU A 42 -18.31 -4.42 9.70
N ASP A 43 -18.57 -3.16 9.34
CA ASP A 43 -18.71 -2.72 7.95
C ASP A 43 -17.41 -2.91 7.16
N GLY A 44 -17.57 -3.42 5.93
CA GLY A 44 -16.45 -3.56 5.00
C GLY A 44 -16.04 -2.22 4.39
N MET A 45 -14.78 -2.13 3.94
CA MET A 45 -14.28 -0.96 3.23
C MET A 45 -14.90 -0.85 1.83
N LEU A 46 -15.16 0.39 1.36
CA LEU A 46 -15.67 0.66 0.02
C LEU A 46 -14.84 -0.03 -1.05
N THR A 47 -15.48 -0.89 -1.85
CA THR A 47 -14.80 -1.72 -2.86
C THR A 47 -14.13 -0.91 -3.97
N SER A 48 -14.64 0.31 -4.24
CA SER A 48 -14.05 1.27 -5.18
C SER A 48 -12.70 1.82 -4.72
N VAL A 49 -12.43 1.83 -3.41
CA VAL A 49 -11.18 2.37 -2.82
C VAL A 49 -10.06 1.33 -2.87
N TRP A 50 -10.32 0.09 -2.46
CA TRP A 50 -9.27 -0.94 -2.33
C TRP A 50 -9.23 -1.94 -3.49
N GLY A 51 -10.36 -2.16 -4.18
CA GLY A 51 -10.48 -3.17 -5.25
C GLY A 51 -9.47 -2.97 -6.37
N PRO A 52 -9.33 -1.76 -6.95
CA PRO A 52 -8.29 -1.44 -7.90
C PRO A 52 -6.86 -1.77 -7.46
N SER A 53 -6.51 -1.39 -6.23
CA SER A 53 -5.18 -1.63 -5.65
C SER A 53 -4.92 -3.12 -5.47
N MET A 54 -5.94 -3.89 -5.06
CA MET A 54 -5.85 -5.34 -4.94
C MET A 54 -5.66 -6.01 -6.32
N TRP A 55 -6.41 -5.58 -7.34
CA TRP A 55 -6.18 -6.07 -8.70
C TRP A 55 -4.79 -5.70 -9.20
N HIS A 56 -4.31 -4.49 -8.89
CA HIS A 56 -2.96 -4.09 -9.23
C HIS A 56 -1.92 -5.03 -8.61
N TYR A 57 -2.06 -5.33 -7.31
CA TYR A 57 -1.24 -6.30 -6.59
C TYR A 57 -1.26 -7.70 -7.23
N LEU A 58 -2.45 -8.25 -7.50
CA LEU A 58 -2.60 -9.60 -8.07
C LEU A 58 -2.00 -9.71 -9.48
N HIS A 59 -2.22 -8.71 -10.33
CA HIS A 59 -1.59 -8.68 -11.66
C HIS A 59 -0.06 -8.58 -11.53
N THR A 60 0.47 -7.71 -10.67
CA THR A 60 1.92 -7.59 -10.42
C THR A 60 2.52 -8.92 -9.96
N ILE A 61 1.89 -9.61 -9.01
CA ILE A 61 2.33 -10.95 -8.56
C ILE A 61 2.33 -11.93 -9.73
N SER A 62 1.26 -11.94 -10.54
CA SER A 62 1.12 -12.89 -11.63
C SER A 62 2.17 -12.70 -12.73
N PHE A 63 2.49 -11.45 -13.07
CA PHE A 63 3.56 -11.13 -14.02
C PHE A 63 4.95 -11.28 -13.40
N ASN A 64 5.08 -11.37 -12.07
CA ASN A 64 6.34 -11.67 -11.40
C ASN A 64 6.52 -13.15 -11.05
N TYR A 65 5.49 -13.99 -11.24
CA TYR A 65 5.57 -15.44 -11.04
C TYR A 65 6.75 -16.04 -11.81
N PRO A 66 7.47 -17.07 -11.31
CA PRO A 66 8.60 -17.64 -12.02
C PRO A 66 8.21 -18.18 -13.41
N VAL A 67 9.13 -18.07 -14.38
CA VAL A 67 8.91 -18.66 -15.71
C VAL A 67 8.85 -20.18 -15.61
N LYS A 68 9.72 -20.76 -14.77
CA LYS A 68 9.80 -22.18 -14.44
C LYS A 68 9.61 -22.33 -12.92
N PRO A 69 8.36 -22.37 -12.43
CA PRO A 69 8.10 -22.44 -10.99
C PRO A 69 8.41 -23.81 -10.41
N THR A 70 8.95 -23.82 -9.20
CA THR A 70 9.10 -25.04 -8.39
C THR A 70 7.75 -25.52 -7.87
N GLN A 71 7.68 -26.75 -7.37
CA GLN A 71 6.45 -27.25 -6.73
C GLN A 71 6.06 -26.40 -5.51
N GLN A 72 7.04 -25.87 -4.79
CA GLN A 72 6.80 -25.00 -3.64
C GLN A 72 6.23 -23.64 -4.07
N ASP A 73 6.75 -23.05 -5.15
CA ASP A 73 6.19 -21.81 -5.73
C ASP A 73 4.71 -21.99 -6.08
N LYS A 74 4.38 -23.10 -6.77
CA LYS A 74 2.98 -23.42 -7.10
C LYS A 74 2.10 -23.48 -5.84
N LYS A 75 2.56 -24.15 -4.79
CA LYS A 75 1.84 -24.25 -3.51
C LYS A 75 1.59 -22.88 -2.89
N TYR A 76 2.60 -22.02 -2.80
CA TYR A 76 2.46 -20.69 -2.19
C TYR A 76 1.51 -19.78 -2.96
N TYR A 77 1.64 -19.73 -4.28
CA TYR A 77 0.78 -18.88 -5.11
C TYR A 77 -0.66 -19.41 -5.17
N LYS A 78 -0.85 -20.73 -5.18
CA LYS A 78 -2.19 -21.34 -5.05
C LYS A 78 -2.83 -20.96 -3.72
N SER A 79 -2.11 -21.11 -2.61
CA SER A 79 -2.60 -20.73 -1.28
C SER A 79 -2.95 -19.24 -1.18
N LEU A 80 -2.13 -18.35 -1.75
CA LEU A 80 -2.43 -16.92 -1.80
C LEU A 80 -3.81 -16.65 -2.41
N ILE A 81 -4.08 -17.22 -3.59
CA ILE A 81 -5.36 -17.04 -4.29
C ILE A 81 -6.51 -17.70 -3.54
N MET A 82 -6.31 -18.94 -3.09
CA MET A 82 -7.36 -19.70 -2.41
C MET A 82 -7.74 -19.06 -1.07
N ASN A 83 -6.84 -18.33 -0.42
CA ASN A 83 -7.12 -17.65 0.84
C ASN A 83 -7.90 -16.34 0.68
N LEU A 84 -7.94 -15.75 -0.52
CA LEU A 84 -8.70 -14.51 -0.76
C LEU A 84 -10.20 -14.68 -0.44
N LYS A 85 -10.76 -15.88 -0.61
CA LYS A 85 -12.16 -16.16 -0.24
C LYS A 85 -12.45 -16.01 1.25
N TYR A 86 -11.43 -15.89 2.09
CA TYR A 86 -11.53 -15.68 3.53
C TYR A 86 -11.10 -14.27 3.95
N THR A 87 -10.18 -13.63 3.21
CA THR A 87 -9.50 -12.40 3.67
C THR A 87 -9.92 -11.12 2.94
N LEU A 88 -10.68 -11.19 1.83
CA LEU A 88 -11.14 -9.96 1.17
C LEU A 88 -11.96 -9.09 2.15
N PRO A 89 -11.75 -7.76 2.18
CA PRO A 89 -12.40 -6.83 3.12
C PRO A 89 -13.85 -6.49 2.69
N CYS A 90 -14.60 -7.51 2.27
CA CYS A 90 -15.98 -7.44 1.80
C CYS A 90 -16.61 -8.84 1.85
N GLY A 91 -17.62 -9.03 2.70
CA GLY A 91 -18.27 -10.33 2.93
C GLY A 91 -18.91 -10.93 1.68
N PHE A 92 -19.61 -10.11 0.88
CA PHE A 92 -20.21 -10.55 -0.38
C PHE A 92 -19.15 -10.94 -1.41
N CYS A 93 -18.05 -10.18 -1.48
CA CYS A 93 -16.94 -10.46 -2.37
C CYS A 93 -16.29 -11.82 -2.05
N ARG A 94 -16.15 -12.15 -0.75
CA ARG A 94 -15.69 -13.47 -0.30
C ARG A 94 -16.61 -14.60 -0.75
N LYS A 95 -17.92 -14.45 -0.56
CA LYS A 95 -18.94 -15.44 -1.00
C LYS A 95 -18.92 -15.61 -2.52
N ASN A 96 -18.86 -14.52 -3.28
CA ASN A 96 -18.82 -14.55 -4.74
C ASN A 96 -17.52 -15.16 -5.27
N LEU A 97 -16.38 -14.87 -4.63
CA LEU A 97 -15.11 -15.48 -5.05
C LEU A 97 -15.13 -17.00 -4.92
N LYS A 98 -15.78 -17.57 -3.90
CA LYS A 98 -15.97 -19.04 -3.81
C LYS A 98 -16.66 -19.58 -5.06
N LYS A 99 -17.77 -18.96 -5.48
CA LYS A 99 -18.50 -19.35 -6.70
C LYS A 99 -17.66 -19.16 -7.96
N ASN A 100 -16.95 -18.05 -8.07
CA ASN A 100 -16.06 -17.78 -9.20
C ASN A 100 -14.93 -18.81 -9.32
N LEU A 101 -14.37 -19.27 -8.20
CA LEU A 101 -13.34 -20.31 -8.17
C LEU A 101 -13.89 -21.70 -8.52
N SER A 102 -15.19 -21.95 -8.31
CA SER A 102 -15.85 -23.16 -8.80
C SER A 102 -16.05 -23.13 -10.32
N VAL A 103 -16.38 -21.97 -10.89
CA VAL A 103 -16.55 -21.79 -12.35
C VAL A 103 -15.20 -21.73 -13.08
N LEU A 104 -14.20 -21.09 -12.47
CA LEU A 104 -12.85 -20.94 -12.99
C LEU A 104 -11.84 -21.47 -11.95
N PRO A 105 -11.70 -22.80 -11.83
CA PRO A 105 -10.76 -23.39 -10.89
C PRO A 105 -9.32 -23.02 -11.24
N LEU A 106 -8.47 -22.87 -10.21
CA LEU A 106 -7.03 -22.70 -10.37
C LEU A 106 -6.37 -24.09 -10.44
N THR A 107 -6.06 -24.53 -11.66
CA THR A 107 -5.48 -25.85 -11.91
C THR A 107 -3.95 -25.82 -11.93
N ASP A 108 -3.32 -26.99 -11.94
CA ASP A 108 -1.86 -27.08 -12.01
C ASP A 108 -1.32 -26.65 -13.38
N ASN A 109 -2.14 -26.74 -14.44
CA ASN A 109 -1.82 -26.18 -15.75
C ASN A 109 -1.76 -24.65 -15.71
N ASP A 110 -2.64 -24.02 -14.95
CA ASP A 110 -2.62 -22.56 -14.75
C ASP A 110 -1.38 -22.11 -13.97
N LEU A 111 -0.78 -22.99 -13.16
CA LEU A 111 0.43 -22.74 -12.38
C LEU A 111 1.71 -23.25 -13.07
N LYS A 112 1.63 -23.70 -14.34
CA LYS A 112 2.78 -24.26 -15.06
C LYS A 112 3.87 -23.23 -15.35
N SER A 113 3.49 -21.98 -15.58
CA SER A 113 4.42 -20.89 -15.91
C SER A 113 3.82 -19.51 -15.58
N ARG A 114 4.65 -18.47 -15.61
CA ARG A 114 4.22 -17.06 -15.57
C ARG A 114 3.09 -16.74 -16.55
N ASP A 115 3.19 -17.21 -17.79
CA ASP A 115 2.18 -16.91 -18.82
C ASP A 115 0.84 -17.56 -18.47
N ASN A 116 0.85 -18.83 -18.07
CA ASN A 116 -0.36 -19.53 -17.64
C ASN A 116 -1.03 -18.85 -16.44
N PHE A 117 -0.24 -18.49 -15.42
CA PHE A 117 -0.79 -17.94 -14.19
C PHE A 117 -1.32 -16.51 -14.38
N SER A 118 -0.59 -15.67 -15.12
CA SER A 118 -1.05 -14.32 -15.46
C SER A 118 -2.31 -14.33 -16.34
N ARG A 119 -2.44 -15.28 -17.28
CA ARG A 119 -3.68 -15.48 -18.04
C ARG A 119 -4.83 -15.91 -17.16
N TRP A 120 -4.60 -16.78 -16.18
CA TRP A 120 -5.63 -17.18 -15.23
C TRP A 120 -6.13 -15.99 -14.40
N ILE A 121 -5.22 -15.16 -13.87
CA ILE A 121 -5.58 -13.94 -13.12
C ILE A 121 -6.34 -12.94 -14.01
N TYR A 122 -5.95 -12.79 -15.28
CA TYR A 122 -6.69 -12.00 -16.25
C TYR A 122 -8.11 -12.53 -16.50
N ARG A 123 -8.28 -13.85 -16.69
CA ARG A 123 -9.59 -14.49 -16.86
C ARG A 123 -10.47 -14.30 -15.62
N LEU A 124 -9.92 -14.45 -14.42
CA LEU A 124 -10.66 -14.20 -13.18
C LEU A 124 -11.13 -12.75 -13.09
N HIS A 125 -10.26 -11.79 -13.43
CA HIS A 125 -10.63 -10.37 -13.44
C HIS A 125 -11.72 -10.08 -14.48
N LYS A 126 -11.68 -10.71 -15.66
CA LYS A 126 -12.75 -10.61 -16.66
C LYS A 126 -14.07 -11.21 -16.18
N LEU A 127 -14.04 -12.38 -15.54
CA LEU A 127 -15.22 -13.03 -14.98
C LEU A 127 -15.92 -12.11 -13.97
N ILE A 128 -15.16 -11.52 -13.05
CA ILE A 128 -15.69 -10.58 -12.06
C ILE A 128 -16.19 -9.29 -12.71
N ASN A 129 -15.50 -8.76 -13.72
CA ASN A 129 -15.99 -7.59 -14.45
C ASN A 129 -17.31 -7.88 -15.15
N LYS A 130 -17.47 -9.05 -15.80
CA LYS A 130 -18.73 -9.48 -16.40
C LYS A 130 -19.85 -9.57 -15.35
N MET A 131 -19.57 -10.18 -14.20
CA MET A 131 -20.53 -10.28 -13.08
C MET A 131 -20.98 -8.90 -12.58
N LEU A 132 -20.11 -7.89 -12.61
CA LEU A 132 -20.40 -6.52 -12.18
C LEU A 132 -20.90 -5.60 -13.31
N GLY A 133 -21.15 -6.13 -14.52
CA GLY A 133 -21.55 -5.33 -15.69
C GLY A 133 -20.48 -4.36 -16.20
N LYS A 134 -19.21 -4.57 -15.84
CA LYS A 134 -18.08 -3.71 -16.22
C LYS A 134 -17.39 -4.20 -17.49
N LYS A 135 -16.98 -3.27 -18.35
CA LYS A 135 -16.17 -3.56 -19.55
C LYS A 135 -14.82 -2.85 -19.41
N SER A 136 -13.72 -3.61 -19.48
CA SER A 136 -12.36 -3.02 -19.49
C SER A 136 -11.91 -2.61 -20.90
N GLY A 137 -12.35 -3.34 -21.93
CA GLY A 137 -11.87 -3.18 -23.31
C GLY A 137 -10.41 -3.62 -23.54
N LEU A 138 -9.73 -4.17 -22.53
CA LEU A 138 -8.30 -4.53 -22.62
C LEU A 138 -8.11 -6.01 -22.94
N THR A 139 -7.29 -6.30 -23.95
CA THR A 139 -6.81 -7.65 -24.24
C THR A 139 -5.76 -8.10 -23.20
N PHE A 140 -5.48 -9.40 -23.13
CA PHE A 140 -4.39 -9.91 -22.29
C PHE A 140 -3.06 -9.25 -22.64
N CYS A 141 -2.77 -9.08 -23.94
CA CYS A 141 -1.54 -8.44 -24.41
C CYS A 141 -1.41 -7.00 -23.89
N ASN A 142 -2.49 -6.20 -23.92
CA ASN A 142 -2.44 -4.84 -23.38
C ASN A 142 -2.14 -4.83 -21.88
N VAL A 143 -2.70 -5.78 -21.12
CA VAL A 143 -2.44 -5.91 -19.68
C VAL A 143 -1.00 -6.36 -19.45
N ARG A 144 -0.53 -7.39 -20.16
CA ARG A 144 0.87 -7.85 -20.07
C ARG A 144 1.84 -6.71 -20.32
N ASP A 145 1.70 -6.01 -21.43
CA ASP A 145 2.63 -4.96 -21.83
C ASP A 145 2.60 -3.80 -20.83
N ARG A 146 1.42 -3.46 -20.29
CA ARG A 146 1.27 -2.49 -19.19
C ARG A 146 2.13 -2.86 -17.97
N TYR A 147 2.10 -4.11 -17.51
CA TYR A 147 2.88 -4.51 -16.33
C TYR A 147 4.35 -4.78 -16.65
N GLU A 148 4.69 -5.16 -17.89
CA GLU A 148 6.08 -5.30 -18.34
C GLU A 148 6.85 -3.96 -18.35
N ASN A 149 6.15 -2.83 -18.51
CA ASN A 149 6.75 -1.50 -18.32
C ASN A 149 7.40 -1.35 -16.93
N PHE A 150 6.82 -2.00 -15.91
CA PHE A 150 7.30 -1.94 -14.52
C PHE A 150 8.39 -2.93 -14.17
N ARG A 151 8.74 -3.86 -15.08
CA ARG A 151 9.77 -4.86 -14.80
C ARG A 151 11.12 -4.16 -14.56
N SER A 152 11.69 -4.38 -13.38
CA SER A 152 13.06 -4.01 -13.07
C SER A 152 14.01 -4.82 -13.94
N ARG A 153 15.00 -4.15 -14.52
CA ARG A 153 15.96 -4.76 -15.44
C ARG A 153 17.35 -4.32 -14.95
N CYS A 154 18.16 -5.27 -14.49
CA CYS A 154 19.52 -4.97 -14.05
C CYS A 154 20.43 -4.78 -15.26
N THR A 155 21.28 -3.75 -15.27
CA THR A 155 22.34 -3.58 -16.26
C THR A 155 23.49 -4.56 -16.00
N LYS A 156 24.33 -4.83 -17.02
CA LYS A 156 25.57 -5.60 -16.86
C LYS A 156 26.55 -4.88 -15.91
N ASP A 157 26.63 -3.55 -15.99
CA ASP A 157 27.46 -2.72 -15.09
C ASP A 157 27.10 -2.87 -13.60
N LEU A 158 25.82 -3.09 -13.27
CA LEU A 158 25.38 -3.34 -11.88
C LEU A 158 25.73 -4.76 -11.40
N ARG A 159 25.88 -5.73 -12.32
CA ARG A 159 26.40 -7.06 -11.99
C ARG A 159 27.89 -7.01 -11.71
N GLU A 160 28.66 -6.26 -12.50
CA GLU A 160 30.10 -6.08 -12.31
C GLU A 160 30.40 -5.32 -11.01
N LYS A 161 29.72 -4.18 -10.76
CA LYS A 161 29.88 -3.44 -9.50
C LYS A 161 29.49 -4.26 -8.25
N ARG A 162 28.53 -5.19 -8.35
CA ARG A 162 28.16 -6.09 -7.25
C ARG A 162 29.22 -7.15 -6.95
N ILE A 163 30.04 -7.55 -7.93
CA ILE A 163 31.16 -8.48 -7.70
C ILE A 163 32.27 -7.76 -6.91
N THR A 164 32.57 -6.51 -7.24
CA THR A 164 33.61 -5.71 -6.55
C THR A 164 33.20 -5.32 -5.12
N ILE A 165 31.92 -5.02 -4.87
CA ILE A 165 31.42 -4.58 -3.55
C ILE A 165 31.40 -5.72 -2.51
N LYS A 166 31.38 -7.00 -2.91
CA LYS A 166 31.44 -8.14 -1.97
C LYS A 166 32.73 -8.18 -1.12
N GLN A 167 33.77 -7.42 -1.48
CA GLN A 167 35.01 -7.31 -0.72
C GLN A 167 35.00 -6.24 0.38
N HIS A 168 33.97 -5.39 0.49
CA HIS A 168 33.85 -4.39 1.56
C HIS A 168 32.47 -4.45 2.21
N ILE A 169 32.41 -4.96 3.44
CA ILE A 169 31.21 -5.00 4.27
C ILE A 169 30.92 -3.57 4.75
N ILE A 170 30.06 -2.86 4.03
CA ILE A 170 29.42 -1.63 4.49
C ILE A 170 27.95 -1.97 4.78
N LYS A 171 27.41 -1.49 5.92
CA LYS A 171 25.97 -1.51 6.24
C LYS A 171 25.19 -0.75 5.15
N GLU A 172 24.89 -1.39 4.03
CA GLU A 172 24.13 -0.77 2.95
C GLU A 172 22.63 -0.87 3.22
N LYS A 173 21.93 0.25 3.10
CA LYS A 173 20.45 0.28 2.95
C LYS A 173 20.06 -0.59 1.76
N GLU A 174 19.02 -1.41 1.89
CA GLU A 174 18.54 -2.25 0.79
C GLU A 174 18.24 -1.39 -0.44
N LYS A 175 19.02 -1.56 -1.52
CA LYS A 175 18.89 -0.75 -2.74
C LYS A 175 17.62 -1.04 -3.54
N GLY A 176 16.84 -2.06 -3.18
CA GLY A 176 15.66 -2.50 -3.91
C GLY A 176 15.93 -2.75 -5.39
N CYS A 177 14.89 -2.99 -6.18
CA CYS A 177 15.00 -3.09 -7.64
C CYS A 177 14.47 -1.81 -8.31
N ILE A 178 15.00 -0.64 -7.92
CA ILE A 178 14.46 0.69 -8.30
C ILE A 178 15.12 1.31 -9.55
N GLU A 179 16.11 0.66 -10.15
CA GLU A 179 16.88 1.22 -11.28
C GLU A 179 16.34 0.73 -12.63
N PRO A 180 15.89 1.64 -13.53
CA PRO A 180 15.36 1.28 -14.83
C PRO A 180 16.50 1.05 -15.83
N LEU A 181 16.37 0.01 -16.66
CA LEU A 181 17.29 -0.26 -17.78
C LEU A 181 17.11 0.74 -18.94
N PHE A 182 15.91 1.29 -19.10
CA PHE A 182 15.56 2.33 -20.06
C PHE A 182 14.45 3.23 -19.46
N GLY A 183 14.54 4.54 -19.67
CA GLY A 183 13.51 5.51 -19.28
C GLY A 183 13.59 6.02 -17.84
N LYS A 184 12.58 6.79 -17.42
CA LYS A 184 12.53 7.41 -16.08
C LYS A 184 12.12 6.42 -15.00
N LYS A 185 12.66 6.60 -13.79
CA LYS A 185 12.21 5.87 -12.58
C LYS A 185 10.71 6.07 -12.39
N SER A 186 9.95 4.98 -12.41
CA SER A 186 8.51 4.99 -12.19
C SER A 186 8.20 4.82 -10.71
N LYS A 187 7.19 5.54 -10.20
CA LYS A 187 6.64 5.36 -8.85
C LYS A 187 5.12 5.20 -8.91
N CYS A 188 4.57 4.39 -8.02
CA CYS A 188 3.12 4.23 -7.89
C CYS A 188 2.55 5.35 -7.01
N ILE A 189 1.43 5.94 -7.44
CA ILE A 189 0.67 6.94 -6.67
C ILE A 189 -0.74 6.40 -6.46
N ILE A 190 -1.15 6.23 -5.21
CA ILE A 190 -2.54 5.89 -4.86
C ILE A 190 -3.32 7.20 -4.71
N LYS A 191 -4.33 7.38 -5.54
CA LYS A 191 -5.15 8.60 -5.59
C LYS A 191 -6.62 8.25 -5.37
N ILE A 192 -7.20 8.79 -4.31
CA ILE A 192 -8.64 8.67 -4.02
C ILE A 192 -9.34 9.92 -4.58
N VAL A 193 -10.41 9.71 -5.35
CA VAL A 193 -11.20 10.77 -5.98
C VAL A 193 -12.69 10.51 -5.76
N PRO A 194 -13.55 11.55 -5.79
CA PRO A 194 -15.00 11.37 -5.77
C PRO A 194 -15.49 10.47 -6.90
N GLN A 195 -16.55 9.71 -6.65
CA GLN A 195 -17.03 8.67 -7.57
C GLN A 195 -17.57 9.26 -8.89
N GLU A 196 -18.03 10.51 -8.86
CA GLU A 196 -18.58 11.25 -9.99
C GLU A 196 -17.50 11.63 -11.01
N LYS A 197 -16.23 11.64 -10.59
CA LYS A 197 -15.11 11.99 -11.46
C LYS A 197 -14.86 10.88 -12.48
N LYS A 198 -15.30 11.10 -13.72
CA LYS A 198 -15.01 10.22 -14.87
C LYS A 198 -13.50 10.17 -15.15
N CYS A 199 -12.83 9.12 -14.68
CA CYS A 199 -11.42 8.88 -14.95
C CYS A 199 -11.10 7.39 -14.96
N GLN A 200 -10.02 7.02 -15.65
CA GLN A 200 -9.54 5.64 -15.63
C GLN A 200 -8.94 5.32 -14.27
N THR A 201 -9.22 4.11 -13.79
CA THR A 201 -8.69 3.58 -12.53
C THR A 201 -7.17 3.45 -12.54
N PHE A 202 -6.59 3.07 -13.68
CA PHE A 202 -5.14 2.95 -13.85
C PHE A 202 -4.66 4.04 -14.79
N GLN A 203 -3.71 4.83 -14.33
CA GLN A 203 -3.12 5.94 -15.08
C GLN A 203 -1.60 5.75 -15.09
N MET A 204 -1.01 5.85 -16.27
CA MET A 204 0.44 5.76 -16.44
C MET A 204 0.89 6.93 -17.31
N ASP A 205 1.87 7.68 -16.82
CA ASP A 205 2.48 8.76 -17.59
C ASP A 205 3.14 8.19 -18.85
N LYS A 206 3.00 8.87 -20.00
CA LYS A 206 3.63 8.49 -21.27
C LYS A 206 5.15 8.32 -21.12
N LYS A 207 5.80 9.11 -20.25
CA LYS A 207 7.24 9.02 -19.95
C LYS A 207 7.64 7.73 -19.23
N CYS A 208 6.69 7.02 -18.64
CA CYS A 208 6.89 5.73 -17.98
C CYS A 208 6.60 4.54 -18.91
N ILE A 209 6.07 4.79 -20.11
CA ILE A 209 5.87 3.78 -21.14
C ILE A 209 7.22 3.57 -21.83
N LYS A 210 7.69 2.33 -21.84
CA LYS A 210 8.91 1.94 -22.54
C LYS A 210 8.58 1.77 -24.02
N THR A 211 9.20 2.59 -24.86
CA THR A 211 9.27 2.37 -26.31
C THR A 211 10.53 1.58 -26.62
N ARG A 212 10.45 0.65 -27.57
CA ARG A 212 11.62 0.02 -28.17
C ARG A 212 12.02 0.79 -29.41
#